data_AF-A0A1F5VNC8-F1
#
_entry.id   AF-A0A1F5VNC8-F1
#
_cell.length_a   1.000
_cell.length_b   1.000
_cell.length_c   1.000
_cell.angle_alpha   90.00
_cell.angle_beta   90.00
_cell.angle_gamma   90.00
#
_symmetry.space_group_name_H-M   'P 1'
#
loop_
_entity.id
_entity.type
_entity.pdbx_description
1 polymer ?
#
loop_
_entity_poly.entity_id
_entity_poly.type
_entity_poly.pdbx_seq_one_letter_code
_entity_poly.pdbx_strand_id
1 'polypeptide(L)'
;MNKSFFLIFACLVFAAVSIFTAATDARILTASLLPRLEEKELSLSEEDLAALIKPSVVRVVEYASGTSSIPNFKIDLEKSTVKILKTKKEAPIDFKYTGTGFVVSPEGYILTNAHLISPEMIKYMVITPALFAEVFNQAFSLALKDPNNKALNDEEKLAEFGTKAFKQIIASSTFSIERKVVVANPLFNDEKFEDIVDHGFPAEIAAVNDNFMEDDVDVGILKINEAKMPAAKLGDSKVFKTGSKVYVFGFPNSAQVTFKDFFESSFTGGVVNAIKDSKNKKIKYLQIDVKIAPGSSGGPLISEKGLIGGIITLQSDKQEGDSFAFAIPIEDALDFMHKNSSVKERPGDYYSHLIVGLELMQNKKCKAALEEFRQAKNINSAFTVSQLIEPYEKKCNDMIVSGASIDTSFEEWKARVGLVPAITWVSMAGGVGTIIIAWIVIVYLRRRMKKGEREMEMIEKRISSDEARQNNKEGVSASPVLEVQKTEVREPRKMNEEELVGSMREASVNFKNSEKEKALENFYTDSKINPEVANYINEAKAAGMSEEKMRSDLRGAGWGEDIISKAFQ
;
A
#
# COMPACT_ATOMS: atom_id res chain seq x y z
N MET A 1 -37.55 -24.75 59.51
CA MET A 1 -36.94 -23.72 58.63
C MET A 1 -37.00 -24.22 57.19
N ASN A 2 -37.61 -23.46 56.28
CA ASN A 2 -38.18 -23.98 55.03
C ASN A 2 -37.11 -24.16 53.91
N LYS A 3 -37.15 -25.29 53.17
CA LYS A 3 -36.16 -25.67 52.13
C LYS A 3 -36.01 -24.60 51.02
N SER A 4 -37.03 -23.79 50.78
CA SER A 4 -37.00 -22.69 49.81
C SER A 4 -36.02 -21.56 50.18
N PHE A 5 -35.74 -21.35 51.47
CA PHE A 5 -34.80 -20.30 51.92
C PHE A 5 -33.34 -20.70 51.69
N PHE A 6 -33.04 -21.99 51.77
CA PHE A 6 -31.70 -22.52 51.51
C PHE A 6 -31.38 -22.48 50.01
N LEU A 7 -32.37 -22.71 49.14
CA LEU A 7 -32.20 -22.60 47.69
C LEU A 7 -31.92 -21.15 47.25
N ILE A 8 -32.66 -20.18 47.79
CA ILE A 8 -32.47 -18.76 47.44
C ILE A 8 -31.13 -18.24 47.97
N PHE A 9 -30.73 -18.65 49.17
CA PHE A 9 -29.42 -18.30 49.72
C PHE A 9 -28.27 -18.96 48.95
N ALA A 10 -28.42 -20.22 48.53
CA ALA A 10 -27.44 -20.91 47.69
C ALA A 10 -27.31 -20.24 46.31
N CYS A 11 -28.42 -19.81 45.68
CA CYS A 11 -28.38 -19.09 44.41
C CYS A 11 -27.73 -17.70 44.53
N LEU A 12 -27.98 -16.97 45.61
CA LEU A 12 -27.37 -15.66 45.85
C LEU A 12 -25.88 -15.76 46.20
N VAL A 13 -25.48 -16.82 46.92
CA VAL A 13 -24.06 -17.09 47.20
C VAL A 13 -23.35 -17.58 45.95
N PHE A 14 -23.97 -18.40 45.09
CA PHE A 14 -23.41 -18.75 43.78
C PHE A 14 -23.26 -17.51 42.89
N ALA A 15 -24.27 -16.64 42.81
CA ALA A 15 -24.18 -15.39 42.06
C ALA A 15 -23.10 -14.46 42.60
N ALA A 16 -22.95 -14.35 43.93
CA ALA A 16 -21.92 -13.54 44.56
C ALA A 16 -20.51 -14.13 44.41
N VAL A 17 -20.35 -15.45 44.46
CA VAL A 17 -19.07 -16.13 44.23
C VAL A 17 -18.65 -16.03 42.76
N SER A 18 -19.58 -16.12 41.81
CA SER A 18 -19.29 -15.84 40.38
C SER A 18 -18.85 -14.39 40.12
N ILE A 19 -19.31 -13.44 40.94
CA ILE A 19 -18.90 -12.02 40.87
C ILE A 19 -17.56 -11.81 41.60
N PHE A 20 -17.26 -12.56 42.66
CA PHE A 20 -16.04 -12.39 43.47
C PHE A 20 -14.82 -13.14 42.91
N THR A 21 -14.99 -14.28 42.24
CA THR A 21 -13.91 -14.94 41.48
C THR A 21 -13.54 -14.18 40.20
N ALA A 22 -14.35 -13.20 39.77
CA ALA A 22 -14.06 -12.29 38.67
C ALA A 22 -13.18 -11.09 39.09
N ALA A 23 -12.89 -10.91 40.38
CA ALA A 23 -12.19 -9.73 40.87
C ALA A 23 -10.66 -9.78 40.73
N THR A 24 -10.06 -10.95 40.49
CA THR A 24 -8.62 -11.08 40.18
C THR A 24 -8.33 -11.13 38.68
N ASP A 25 -9.35 -11.37 37.84
CA ASP A 25 -9.29 -11.35 36.37
C ASP A 25 -10.19 -10.28 35.73
N ALA A 26 -10.48 -9.20 36.47
CA ALA A 26 -11.36 -8.13 35.99
C ALA A 26 -10.87 -7.47 34.69
N ARG A 27 -9.57 -7.53 34.39
CA ARG A 27 -8.99 -7.05 33.12
C ARG A 27 -9.36 -7.92 31.92
N ILE A 28 -9.49 -9.22 32.10
CA ILE A 28 -9.74 -10.19 31.02
C ILE A 28 -11.22 -10.24 30.69
N LEU A 29 -12.11 -10.22 31.69
CA LEU A 29 -13.56 -10.25 31.48
C LEU A 29 -14.12 -8.92 30.95
N THR A 30 -13.60 -7.76 31.39
CA THR A 30 -14.11 -6.45 30.91
C THR A 30 -13.73 -6.15 29.46
N ALA A 31 -12.57 -6.61 28.99
CA ALA A 31 -12.15 -6.41 27.60
C ALA A 31 -13.04 -7.14 26.57
N SER A 32 -13.69 -8.23 26.98
CA SER A 32 -14.63 -9.00 26.15
C SER A 32 -16.04 -8.39 26.08
N LEU A 33 -16.41 -7.56 27.06
CA LEU A 33 -17.75 -6.97 27.20
C LEU A 33 -17.84 -5.54 26.64
N LEU A 34 -16.71 -4.84 26.54
CA LEU A 34 -16.66 -3.49 25.97
C LEU A 34 -16.70 -3.54 24.43
N PRO A 35 -17.37 -2.59 23.76
CA PRO A 35 -17.31 -2.47 22.31
C PRO A 35 -15.85 -2.37 21.83
N ARG A 36 -15.53 -3.05 20.72
CA ARG A 36 -14.24 -2.84 20.05
C ARG A 36 -14.22 -1.45 19.42
N LEU A 37 -13.04 -0.83 19.40
CA LEU A 37 -12.82 0.33 18.56
C LEU A 37 -12.91 -0.15 17.11
N GLU A 38 -13.69 0.54 16.30
CA GLU A 38 -13.74 0.29 14.86
C GLU A 38 -12.41 0.74 14.26
N GLU A 39 -11.64 -0.20 13.72
CA GLU A 39 -10.44 0.12 12.96
C GLU A 39 -10.85 0.65 11.60
N LYS A 40 -10.38 1.85 11.27
CA LYS A 40 -10.71 2.49 10.01
C LYS A 40 -9.76 1.96 8.94
N GLU A 41 -10.32 1.44 7.85
CA GLU A 41 -9.54 1.16 6.64
C GLU A 41 -8.84 2.44 6.16
N LEU A 42 -7.57 2.29 5.77
CA LEU A 42 -6.77 3.42 5.29
C LEU A 42 -7.45 4.04 4.05
N SER A 43 -7.79 5.32 4.16
CA SER A 43 -8.31 6.11 3.05
C SER A 43 -7.30 7.18 2.72
N LEU A 44 -6.75 7.16 1.50
CA LEU A 44 -5.77 8.17 1.07
C LEU A 44 -6.51 9.38 0.48
N SER A 45 -6.16 10.58 0.95
CA SER A 45 -6.53 11.81 0.27
C SER A 45 -5.62 12.06 -0.94
N GLU A 46 -5.98 13.02 -1.79
CA GLU A 46 -5.13 13.42 -2.92
C GLU A 46 -3.76 13.96 -2.47
N GLU A 47 -3.72 14.63 -1.31
CA GLU A 47 -2.48 15.08 -0.70
C GLU A 47 -1.62 13.89 -0.23
N ASP A 48 -2.25 12.86 0.33
CA ASP A 48 -1.56 11.62 0.73
C ASP A 48 -1.01 10.86 -0.48
N LEU A 49 -1.79 10.77 -1.56
CA LEU A 49 -1.33 10.18 -2.82
C LEU A 49 -0.16 10.97 -3.41
N ALA A 50 -0.24 12.30 -3.36
CA ALA A 50 0.81 13.17 -3.84
C ALA A 50 2.11 12.97 -3.07
N ALA A 51 2.05 12.99 -1.73
CA ALA A 51 3.19 12.73 -0.86
C ALA A 51 3.79 11.35 -1.10
N LEU A 52 2.93 10.32 -1.18
CA LEU A 52 3.35 8.92 -1.32
C LEU A 52 4.12 8.64 -2.62
N ILE A 53 3.68 9.22 -3.74
CA ILE A 53 4.23 8.87 -5.06
C ILE A 53 5.30 9.86 -5.51
N LYS A 54 5.19 11.16 -5.20
CA LYS A 54 6.09 12.20 -5.73
C LYS A 54 7.58 11.82 -5.66
N PRO A 55 8.12 11.27 -4.55
CA PRO A 55 9.55 10.93 -4.48
C PRO A 55 10.00 9.84 -5.45
N SER A 56 9.09 8.93 -5.83
CA SER A 56 9.37 7.85 -6.77
C SER A 56 9.45 8.32 -8.23
N VAL A 57 8.94 9.52 -8.54
CA VAL A 57 8.81 10.03 -9.90
C VAL A 57 10.05 10.84 -10.23
N VAL A 58 10.67 10.50 -11.36
CA VAL A 58 11.97 11.04 -11.76
C VAL A 58 11.90 11.65 -13.14
N ARG A 59 12.68 12.71 -13.37
CA ARG A 59 12.83 13.29 -14.70
C ARG A 59 13.95 12.57 -15.43
N VAL A 60 13.60 11.94 -16.55
CA VAL A 60 14.54 11.30 -17.47
C VAL A 60 15.02 12.35 -18.46
N VAL A 61 16.32 12.42 -18.69
CA VAL A 61 16.95 13.34 -19.61
C VAL A 61 17.84 12.54 -20.55
N GLU A 62 17.61 12.66 -21.85
CA GLU A 62 18.47 12.11 -22.89
C GLU A 62 19.12 13.24 -23.68
N TYR A 63 20.43 13.15 -23.82
CA TYR A 63 21.21 13.97 -24.74
C TYR A 63 21.85 13.07 -25.79
N ALA A 64 21.62 13.36 -27.07
CA ALA A 64 22.22 12.64 -28.17
C ALA A 64 22.90 13.61 -29.14
N SER A 65 24.17 13.33 -29.45
CA SER A 65 24.98 14.15 -30.36
C SER A 65 25.66 13.28 -31.42
N GLY A 66 26.11 13.91 -32.51
CA GLY A 66 26.93 13.24 -33.53
C GLY A 66 26.56 13.64 -34.94
N THR A 67 26.61 12.69 -35.87
CA THR A 67 26.37 12.94 -37.30
C THR A 67 25.55 11.84 -37.95
N SER A 68 24.76 12.23 -38.95
CA SER A 68 24.02 11.32 -39.83
C SER A 68 24.42 11.58 -41.28
N SER A 69 24.41 10.52 -42.10
CA SER A 69 24.55 10.60 -43.55
C SER A 69 23.33 9.95 -44.19
N ILE A 70 22.41 10.79 -44.64
CA ILE A 70 21.11 10.39 -45.19
C ILE A 70 21.22 10.49 -46.72
N PRO A 71 20.85 9.45 -47.49
CA PRO A 71 20.81 9.58 -48.93
C PRO A 71 19.74 10.58 -49.35
N ASN A 72 19.98 11.31 -50.42
CA ASN A 72 18.88 12.01 -51.08
C ASN A 72 17.90 10.96 -51.62
N PHE A 73 16.61 11.26 -51.61
CA PHE A 73 15.59 10.36 -52.13
C PHE A 73 14.49 11.14 -52.83
N LYS A 74 13.74 10.44 -53.67
CA LYS A 74 12.55 10.94 -54.34
C LYS A 74 11.38 10.02 -54.08
N ILE A 75 10.21 10.61 -53.87
CA ILE A 75 8.98 9.88 -53.59
C ILE A 75 8.10 9.88 -54.83
N ASP A 76 7.37 8.78 -55.02
CA ASP A 76 6.24 8.66 -55.92
C ASP A 76 5.01 8.26 -55.10
N LEU A 77 4.17 9.22 -54.71
CA LEU A 77 2.97 8.98 -53.90
C LEU A 77 1.93 8.14 -54.66
N GLU A 78 1.79 8.34 -55.97
CA GLU A 78 0.83 7.57 -56.79
C GLU A 78 1.23 6.10 -56.87
N LYS A 79 2.53 5.82 -56.98
CA LYS A 79 3.07 4.45 -56.98
C LYS A 79 3.43 3.93 -55.58
N SER A 80 3.38 4.78 -54.56
CA SER A 80 3.84 4.51 -53.20
C SER A 80 5.27 3.94 -53.17
N THR A 81 6.20 4.58 -53.90
CA THR A 81 7.61 4.14 -53.97
C THR A 81 8.61 5.20 -53.54
N VAL A 82 9.74 4.76 -53.00
CA VAL A 82 10.89 5.61 -52.68
C VAL A 82 12.07 5.22 -53.55
N LYS A 83 12.63 6.21 -54.27
CA LYS A 83 13.85 6.08 -55.04
C LYS A 83 15.01 6.71 -54.29
N ILE A 84 15.90 5.86 -53.77
CA ILE A 84 17.15 6.29 -53.14
C ILE A 84 18.16 6.75 -54.20
N LEU A 85 18.75 7.92 -54.00
CA LEU A 85 19.77 8.50 -54.87
C LEU A 85 21.17 8.22 -54.32
N LYS A 86 22.19 8.26 -55.19
CA LYS A 86 23.59 7.98 -54.81
C LYS A 86 24.20 9.07 -53.92
N THR A 87 23.72 10.31 -54.06
CA THR A 87 24.22 11.44 -53.28
C THR A 87 23.68 11.38 -51.86
N LYS A 88 24.55 11.63 -50.87
CA LYS A 88 24.17 11.71 -49.46
C LYS A 88 24.32 13.14 -48.95
N LYS A 89 23.52 13.47 -47.93
CA LYS A 89 23.60 14.71 -47.19
C LYS A 89 23.98 14.38 -45.76
N GLU A 90 25.02 15.04 -45.27
CA GLU A 90 25.37 14.99 -43.85
C GLU A 90 24.51 15.97 -43.07
N ALA A 91 24.08 15.55 -41.89
CA ALA A 91 23.37 16.40 -40.95
C ALA A 91 23.87 16.12 -39.52
N PRO A 92 24.14 17.17 -38.73
CA PRO A 92 24.48 17.00 -37.33
C PRO A 92 23.28 16.42 -36.56
N ILE A 93 23.60 15.65 -35.54
CA ILE A 93 22.65 15.14 -34.54
C ILE A 93 22.91 15.95 -33.28
N ASP A 94 21.87 16.61 -32.78
CA ASP A 94 21.88 17.34 -31.51
C ASP A 94 20.45 17.33 -30.97
N PHE A 95 20.12 16.31 -30.18
CA PHE A 95 18.80 16.12 -29.60
C PHE A 95 18.86 16.18 -28.08
N LYS A 96 17.92 16.93 -27.53
CA LYS A 96 17.68 17.08 -26.11
C LYS A 96 16.26 16.61 -25.85
N TYR A 97 16.12 15.52 -25.11
CA TYR A 97 14.85 14.93 -24.82
C TYR A 97 14.64 14.83 -23.31
N THR A 98 13.43 15.11 -22.87
CA THR A 98 13.08 15.02 -21.45
C THR A 98 11.74 14.33 -21.32
N GLY A 99 11.62 13.54 -20.27
CA GLY A 99 10.44 12.76 -19.97
C GLY A 99 10.32 12.48 -18.50
N THR A 100 9.38 11.62 -18.18
CA THR A 100 9.15 11.13 -16.83
C THR A 100 9.51 9.64 -16.78
N GLY A 101 10.02 9.20 -15.64
CA GLY A 101 10.03 7.80 -15.25
C GLY A 101 9.59 7.66 -13.81
N PHE A 102 9.48 6.44 -13.32
CA PHE A 102 9.27 6.19 -11.91
C PHE A 102 10.07 4.98 -11.43
N VAL A 103 10.58 5.10 -10.21
CA VAL A 103 11.40 4.07 -9.57
C VAL A 103 10.49 2.90 -9.17
N VAL A 104 10.87 1.70 -9.62
CA VAL A 104 10.14 0.44 -9.35
C VAL A 104 10.89 -0.51 -8.43
N SER A 105 12.18 -0.24 -8.16
CA SER A 105 12.92 -0.98 -7.13
C SER A 105 13.93 -0.07 -6.40
N PRO A 106 14.18 -0.30 -5.09
CA PRO A 106 15.09 0.53 -4.29
C PRO A 106 16.56 0.46 -4.72
N GLU A 107 16.89 -0.50 -5.58
CA GLU A 107 18.19 -0.67 -6.23
C GLU A 107 18.38 0.26 -7.45
N GLY A 108 17.39 1.10 -7.76
CA GLY A 108 17.50 2.15 -8.79
C GLY A 108 17.01 1.73 -10.18
N TYR A 109 16.14 0.73 -10.26
CA TYR A 109 15.43 0.43 -11.51
C TYR A 109 14.25 1.36 -11.72
N ILE A 110 14.13 1.88 -12.93
CA ILE A 110 13.14 2.89 -13.33
C ILE A 110 12.42 2.42 -14.58
N LEU A 111 11.09 2.48 -14.55
CA LEU A 111 10.27 2.34 -15.74
C LEU A 111 10.04 3.70 -16.40
N THR A 112 10.03 3.70 -17.72
CA THR A 112 9.72 4.86 -18.55
C THR A 112 9.23 4.36 -19.93
N ASN A 113 8.98 5.27 -20.88
CA ASN A 113 8.63 4.89 -22.24
C ASN A 113 9.87 4.55 -23.09
N ALA A 114 9.70 3.66 -24.07
CA ALA A 114 10.75 3.34 -25.02
C ALA A 114 11.11 4.53 -25.90
N HIS A 115 10.13 5.32 -26.36
CA HIS A 115 10.39 6.48 -27.20
C HIS A 115 11.23 7.57 -26.52
N LEU A 116 11.34 7.55 -25.18
CA LEU A 116 12.17 8.48 -24.42
C LEU A 116 13.65 8.08 -24.37
N ILE A 117 13.96 6.81 -24.62
CA ILE A 117 15.30 6.25 -24.42
C ILE A 117 15.74 5.29 -25.55
N SER A 118 14.96 5.16 -26.62
CA SER A 118 15.27 4.28 -27.75
C SER A 118 16.12 5.02 -28.79
N PRO A 119 17.23 4.43 -29.26
CA PRO A 119 18.00 5.00 -30.36
C PRO A 119 17.20 5.05 -31.68
N GLU A 120 16.17 4.22 -31.85
CA GLU A 120 15.30 4.26 -33.03
C GLU A 120 14.52 5.56 -33.11
N MET A 121 14.14 6.15 -31.96
CA MET A 121 13.47 7.45 -31.93
C MET A 121 14.38 8.57 -32.46
N ILE A 122 15.67 8.54 -32.15
CA ILE A 122 16.63 9.52 -32.69
C ILE A 122 16.69 9.43 -34.21
N LYS A 123 16.81 8.21 -34.75
CA LYS A 123 16.80 7.98 -36.21
C LYS A 123 15.49 8.47 -36.83
N TYR A 124 14.37 8.25 -36.13
CA TYR A 124 13.06 8.77 -36.53
C TYR A 124 13.04 10.28 -36.63
N MET A 125 13.48 10.98 -35.58
CA MET A 125 13.52 12.45 -35.55
C MET A 125 14.47 13.05 -36.59
N VAL A 126 15.57 12.37 -36.91
CA VAL A 126 16.53 12.82 -37.94
C VAL A 126 15.94 12.73 -39.35
N ILE A 127 15.26 11.63 -39.68
CA ILE A 127 14.76 11.39 -41.04
C ILE A 127 13.43 12.09 -41.30
N THR A 128 12.56 12.17 -40.30
CA THR A 128 11.17 12.63 -40.47
C THR A 128 11.07 14.01 -41.15
N PRO A 129 11.88 15.03 -40.83
CA PRO A 129 11.82 16.33 -41.52
C PRO A 129 12.12 16.23 -43.02
N ALA A 130 13.13 15.43 -43.40
CA ALA A 130 13.48 15.24 -44.80
C ALA A 130 12.40 14.45 -45.56
N LEU A 131 11.86 13.41 -44.93
CA LEU A 131 10.77 12.61 -45.48
C LEU A 131 9.51 13.45 -45.67
N PHE A 132 9.12 14.20 -44.64
CA PHE A 132 7.96 15.08 -44.68
C PHE A 132 8.09 16.15 -45.76
N ALA A 133 9.26 16.79 -45.89
CA ALA A 133 9.50 17.79 -46.93
C ALA A 133 9.31 17.22 -48.34
N GLU A 134 9.81 16.01 -48.62
CA GLU A 134 9.64 15.39 -49.94
C GLU A 134 8.19 14.92 -50.18
N VAL A 135 7.53 14.35 -49.16
CA VAL A 135 6.09 14.00 -49.22
C VAL A 135 5.26 15.26 -49.49
N PHE A 136 5.49 16.34 -48.77
CA PHE A 136 4.78 17.61 -48.93
C PHE A 136 4.99 18.19 -50.33
N ASN A 137 6.24 18.25 -50.80
CA ASN A 137 6.56 18.77 -52.13
C ASN A 137 5.83 17.98 -53.23
N GLN A 138 5.78 16.66 -53.10
CA GLN A 138 5.06 15.83 -54.04
C GLN A 138 3.54 15.98 -53.92
N ALA A 139 3.01 15.95 -52.70
CA ALA A 139 1.59 16.11 -52.45
C ALA A 139 1.09 17.44 -53.00
N PHE A 140 1.83 18.53 -52.76
CA PHE A 140 1.56 19.85 -53.31
C PHE A 140 1.61 19.85 -54.85
N SER A 141 2.62 19.23 -55.45
CA SER A 141 2.72 19.13 -56.92
C SER A 141 1.57 18.33 -57.53
N LEU A 142 1.10 17.26 -56.88
CA LEU A 142 -0.04 16.48 -57.32
C LEU A 142 -1.34 17.27 -57.16
N ALA A 143 -1.54 17.93 -56.02
CA ALA A 143 -2.74 18.74 -55.77
C ALA A 143 -2.91 19.89 -56.77
N LEU A 144 -1.81 20.52 -57.20
CA LEU A 144 -1.84 21.55 -58.25
C LEU A 144 -2.26 21.00 -59.63
N LYS A 145 -2.00 19.71 -59.91
CA LYS A 145 -2.36 19.07 -61.18
C LYS A 145 -3.76 18.47 -61.15
N ASP A 146 -4.09 17.80 -60.06
CA ASP A 146 -5.39 17.16 -59.79
C ASP A 146 -5.72 17.27 -58.30
N PRO A 147 -6.59 18.23 -57.91
CA PRO A 147 -7.01 18.38 -56.52
C PRO A 147 -7.74 17.17 -55.93
N ASN A 148 -8.27 16.27 -56.78
CA ASN A 148 -9.01 15.08 -56.36
C ASN A 148 -8.18 13.79 -56.50
N ASN A 149 -6.85 13.92 -56.59
CA ASN A 149 -5.98 12.77 -56.78
C ASN A 149 -6.16 11.77 -55.62
N LYS A 150 -6.49 10.51 -55.97
CA LYS A 150 -6.77 9.44 -55.00
C LYS A 150 -5.60 9.16 -54.05
N ALA A 151 -4.36 9.40 -54.48
CA ALA A 151 -3.18 9.18 -53.65
C ALA A 151 -3.08 10.17 -52.46
N LEU A 152 -3.80 11.30 -52.52
CA LEU A 152 -3.82 12.30 -51.45
C LEU A 152 -4.95 12.06 -50.43
N ASN A 153 -5.97 11.30 -50.81
CA ASN A 153 -7.20 11.11 -50.03
C ASN A 153 -7.28 9.75 -49.32
N ASP A 154 -6.26 8.91 -49.48
CA ASP A 154 -6.17 7.58 -48.85
C ASP A 154 -5.18 7.64 -47.67
N GLU A 155 -5.68 8.04 -46.51
CA GLU A 155 -4.87 8.23 -45.29
C GLU A 155 -4.20 6.94 -44.83
N GLU A 156 -4.87 5.79 -44.93
CA GLU A 156 -4.33 4.50 -44.50
C GLU A 156 -3.15 4.09 -45.39
N LYS A 157 -3.30 4.22 -46.71
CA LYS A 157 -2.24 3.92 -47.67
C LYS A 157 -1.07 4.89 -47.54
N LEU A 158 -1.32 6.17 -47.24
CA LEU A 158 -0.27 7.16 -46.97
C LEU A 158 0.51 6.82 -45.70
N ALA A 159 -0.17 6.39 -44.63
CA ALA A 159 0.48 5.95 -43.40
C ALA A 159 1.35 4.70 -43.63
N GLU A 160 0.81 3.67 -44.31
CA GLU A 160 1.55 2.45 -44.63
C GLU A 160 2.79 2.76 -45.51
N PHE A 161 2.61 3.63 -46.50
CA PHE A 161 3.71 4.11 -47.35
C PHE A 161 4.78 4.84 -46.52
N GLY A 162 4.37 5.73 -45.62
CA GLY A 162 5.28 6.45 -44.72
C GLY A 162 6.17 5.51 -43.91
N THR A 163 5.59 4.46 -43.30
CA THR A 163 6.35 3.44 -42.56
C THR A 163 7.35 2.69 -43.45
N LYS A 164 6.94 2.28 -44.66
CA LYS A 164 7.84 1.58 -45.61
C LYS A 164 8.96 2.48 -46.08
N ALA A 165 8.63 3.72 -46.44
CA ALA A 165 9.58 4.74 -46.89
C ALA A 165 10.63 5.00 -45.81
N PHE A 166 10.17 5.19 -44.57
CA PHE A 166 11.02 5.39 -43.42
C PHE A 166 12.03 4.25 -43.21
N LYS A 167 11.56 3.00 -43.19
CA LYS A 167 12.42 1.81 -43.05
C LYS A 167 13.47 1.72 -44.16
N GLN A 168 13.09 2.00 -45.40
CA GLN A 168 14.00 1.97 -46.54
C GLN A 168 15.08 3.07 -46.45
N ILE A 169 14.71 4.27 -46.00
CA ILE A 169 15.64 5.40 -45.83
C ILE A 169 16.60 5.13 -44.68
N ILE A 170 16.13 4.63 -43.53
CA ILE A 170 17.01 4.19 -42.42
C ILE A 170 18.04 3.18 -42.91
N ALA A 171 17.58 2.12 -43.59
CA ALA A 171 18.45 1.05 -44.07
C ALA A 171 19.54 1.54 -45.06
N SER A 172 19.30 2.69 -45.70
CA SER A 172 20.23 3.32 -46.65
C SER A 172 21.07 4.45 -46.03
N SER A 173 20.82 4.78 -44.77
CA SER A 173 21.47 5.87 -44.01
C SER A 173 22.52 5.31 -43.06
N THR A 174 23.46 6.16 -42.64
CA THR A 174 24.43 5.84 -41.58
C THR A 174 24.35 6.86 -40.46
N PHE A 175 24.48 6.39 -39.21
CA PHE A 175 24.36 7.22 -38.02
C PHE A 175 25.55 6.97 -37.09
N SER A 176 26.20 8.04 -36.64
CA SER A 176 27.22 8.02 -35.59
C SER A 176 26.65 8.83 -34.43
N ILE A 177 26.15 8.15 -33.40
CA ILE A 177 25.41 8.77 -32.29
C ILE A 177 26.13 8.48 -30.98
N GLU A 178 26.52 9.53 -30.28
CA GLU A 178 26.90 9.47 -28.87
C GLU A 178 25.67 9.84 -28.04
N ARG A 179 25.42 9.09 -26.96
CA ARG A 179 24.21 9.23 -26.14
C ARG A 179 24.58 9.28 -24.67
N LYS A 180 23.95 10.19 -23.95
CA LYS A 180 23.96 10.26 -22.49
C LYS A 180 22.53 10.23 -22.01
N VAL A 181 22.16 9.18 -21.26
CA VAL A 181 20.87 9.10 -20.57
C VAL A 181 21.15 9.28 -19.09
N VAL A 182 20.45 10.23 -18.47
CA VAL A 182 20.58 10.52 -17.04
C VAL A 182 19.21 10.70 -16.40
N VAL A 183 19.18 10.49 -15.09
CA VAL A 183 18.07 10.90 -14.23
C VAL A 183 18.45 12.22 -13.58
N ALA A 184 17.62 13.24 -13.73
CA ALA A 184 17.89 14.56 -13.17
C ALA A 184 18.02 14.47 -11.64
N ASN A 185 19.06 15.09 -11.09
CA ASN A 185 19.24 15.19 -9.64
C ASN A 185 18.33 16.31 -9.09
N PRO A 186 17.32 16.01 -8.25
CA PRO A 186 16.35 16.99 -7.79
C PRO A 186 16.93 18.05 -6.85
N LEU A 187 18.14 17.86 -6.32
CA LEU A 187 18.85 18.89 -5.54
C LEU A 187 19.61 19.90 -6.41
N PHE A 188 19.74 19.63 -7.71
CA PHE A 188 20.48 20.47 -8.63
C PHE A 188 19.66 21.72 -9.01
N ASN A 189 20.35 22.83 -9.29
CA ASN A 189 19.70 24.12 -9.52
C ASN A 189 20.29 24.96 -10.67
N ASP A 190 21.28 24.46 -11.42
CA ASP A 190 21.85 25.20 -12.56
C ASP A 190 20.93 25.12 -13.77
N GLU A 191 20.75 26.25 -14.46
CA GLU A 191 19.81 26.46 -15.56
C GLU A 191 20.24 25.84 -16.90
N LYS A 192 21.52 25.47 -17.02
CA LYS A 192 22.05 24.94 -18.29
C LYS A 192 21.80 23.44 -18.42
N PHE A 193 21.27 23.05 -19.58
CA PHE A 193 20.94 21.66 -19.88
C PHE A 193 22.16 20.73 -19.81
N GLU A 194 23.31 21.20 -20.31
CA GLU A 194 24.56 20.43 -20.27
C GLU A 194 24.98 20.13 -18.83
N ASP A 195 24.81 21.09 -17.93
CA ASP A 195 25.14 20.92 -16.51
C ASP A 195 24.16 19.95 -15.82
N ILE A 196 22.88 19.92 -16.22
CA ILE A 196 21.90 18.91 -15.77
C ILE A 196 22.35 17.50 -16.20
N VAL A 197 22.86 17.36 -17.43
CA VAL A 197 23.36 16.08 -17.94
C VAL A 197 24.60 15.64 -17.17
N ASP A 198 25.54 16.55 -16.94
CA ASP A 198 26.81 16.20 -16.29
C ASP A 198 26.69 15.98 -14.77
N HIS A 199 25.67 16.56 -14.11
CA HIS A 199 25.42 16.39 -12.66
C HIS A 199 24.20 15.50 -12.33
N GLY A 200 23.51 14.99 -13.35
CA GLY A 200 22.47 13.98 -13.20
C GLY A 200 23.04 12.62 -12.82
N PHE A 201 22.18 11.71 -12.37
CA PHE A 201 22.56 10.32 -12.12
C PHE A 201 22.70 9.61 -13.47
N PRO A 202 23.89 9.09 -13.84
CA PRO A 202 24.05 8.32 -15.07
C PRO A 202 23.12 7.11 -15.06
N ALA A 203 22.38 6.92 -16.15
CA ALA A 203 21.43 5.83 -16.30
C ALA A 203 21.87 4.87 -17.40
N GLU A 204 22.00 3.59 -17.04
CA GLU A 204 22.19 2.51 -17.99
C GLU A 204 20.83 2.06 -18.54
N ILE A 205 20.75 1.82 -19.84
CA ILE A 205 19.55 1.22 -20.46
C ILE A 205 19.60 -0.28 -20.19
N ALA A 206 18.85 -0.72 -19.19
CA ALA A 206 18.76 -2.13 -18.83
C ALA A 206 18.01 -2.94 -19.89
N ALA A 207 16.93 -2.37 -20.45
CA ALA A 207 16.22 -2.88 -21.62
C ALA A 207 15.38 -1.77 -22.25
N VAL A 208 15.13 -1.85 -23.55
CA VAL A 208 14.24 -0.94 -24.28
C VAL A 208 13.53 -1.70 -25.40
N ASN A 209 12.22 -1.47 -25.57
CA ASN A 209 11.51 -2.04 -26.70
C ASN A 209 11.71 -1.18 -27.95
N ASP A 210 12.69 -1.51 -28.79
CA ASP A 210 12.94 -0.76 -30.03
C ASP A 210 11.84 -0.96 -31.11
N ASN A 211 10.95 -1.95 -30.95
CA ASN A 211 9.83 -2.20 -31.87
C ASN A 211 8.51 -1.56 -31.40
N PHE A 212 8.56 -0.61 -30.46
CA PHE A 212 7.37 -0.01 -29.86
C PHE A 212 6.41 0.62 -30.88
N MET A 213 6.91 1.07 -32.03
CA MET A 213 6.08 1.62 -33.12
C MET A 213 5.29 0.53 -33.86
N GLU A 214 5.74 -0.73 -33.83
CA GLU A 214 5.12 -1.88 -34.49
C GLU A 214 4.27 -2.74 -33.56
N ASP A 215 4.55 -2.74 -32.25
CA ASP A 215 3.83 -3.56 -31.29
C ASP A 215 3.01 -2.77 -30.27
N ASP A 216 3.08 -1.45 -30.31
CA ASP A 216 2.40 -0.52 -29.40
C ASP A 216 2.88 -0.62 -27.93
N VAL A 217 3.90 -1.44 -27.62
CA VAL A 217 4.44 -1.60 -26.25
C VAL A 217 5.60 -0.64 -26.02
N ASP A 218 5.26 0.61 -25.74
CA ASP A 218 6.21 1.70 -25.52
C ASP A 218 6.79 1.71 -24.10
N VAL A 219 7.69 0.75 -23.82
CA VAL A 219 8.29 0.51 -22.50
C VAL A 219 9.81 0.47 -22.55
N GLY A 220 10.44 1.20 -21.63
CA GLY A 220 11.88 1.25 -21.42
C GLY A 220 12.23 1.09 -19.94
N ILE A 221 13.42 0.54 -19.68
CA ILE A 221 13.92 0.23 -18.34
C ILE A 221 15.31 0.84 -18.19
N LEU A 222 15.43 1.72 -17.22
CA LEU A 222 16.68 2.34 -16.84
C LEU A 222 17.18 1.78 -15.51
N LYS A 223 18.50 1.79 -15.34
CA LYS A 223 19.17 1.48 -14.08
C LYS A 223 20.13 2.61 -13.72
N ILE A 224 19.94 3.22 -12.56
CA ILE A 224 20.92 4.15 -11.97
C ILE A 224 21.64 3.49 -10.81
N ASN A 225 22.90 3.83 -10.57
CA ASN A 225 23.73 3.21 -9.53
C ASN A 225 23.57 3.89 -8.16
N GLU A 226 22.30 3.97 -7.73
CA GLU A 226 21.88 4.53 -6.44
C GLU A 226 21.21 3.47 -5.58
N ALA A 227 21.25 3.64 -4.25
CA ALA A 227 20.63 2.73 -3.29
C ALA A 227 19.57 3.47 -2.45
N LYS A 228 18.69 2.70 -1.80
CA LYS A 228 17.57 3.22 -0.99
C LYS A 228 16.68 4.18 -1.78
N MET A 229 16.46 3.87 -3.06
CA MET A 229 15.62 4.68 -3.91
C MET A 229 14.16 4.58 -3.45
N PRO A 230 13.38 5.68 -3.50
CA PRO A 230 11.99 5.70 -3.07
C PRO A 230 11.08 5.01 -4.11
N ALA A 231 11.20 3.69 -4.26
CA ALA A 231 10.40 2.94 -5.22
C ALA A 231 8.91 2.93 -4.85
N ALA A 232 8.06 3.15 -5.85
CA ALA A 232 6.61 3.05 -5.68
C ALA A 232 6.12 1.60 -5.79
N LYS A 233 4.93 1.35 -5.25
CA LYS A 233 4.29 0.04 -5.36
C LYS A 233 3.51 -0.10 -6.66
N LEU A 234 3.79 -1.18 -7.38
CA LEU A 234 3.02 -1.58 -8.55
C LEU A 234 1.75 -2.33 -8.13
N GLY A 235 0.69 -2.15 -8.90
CA GLY A 235 -0.61 -2.79 -8.72
C GLY A 235 -1.02 -3.64 -9.92
N ASP A 236 -2.33 -3.76 -10.12
CA ASP A 236 -2.95 -4.44 -11.26
C ASP A 236 -3.79 -3.41 -12.04
N SER A 237 -3.67 -3.37 -13.37
CA SER A 237 -4.43 -2.42 -14.20
C SER A 237 -5.94 -2.72 -14.22
N LYS A 238 -6.38 -3.93 -13.87
CA LYS A 238 -7.80 -4.34 -13.82
C LYS A 238 -8.60 -3.58 -12.78
N VAL A 239 -7.93 -2.92 -11.83
CA VAL A 239 -8.61 -2.01 -10.88
C VAL A 239 -9.17 -0.77 -11.59
N PHE A 240 -8.63 -0.42 -12.75
CA PHE A 240 -9.08 0.67 -13.59
C PHE A 240 -10.21 0.22 -14.50
N LYS A 241 -11.43 0.64 -14.16
CA LYS A 241 -12.63 0.48 -14.97
C LYS A 241 -13.01 1.84 -15.52
N THR A 242 -13.82 1.88 -16.58
CA THR A 242 -14.42 3.15 -17.02
C THR A 242 -15.13 3.83 -15.85
N GLY A 243 -14.82 5.10 -15.62
CA GLY A 243 -15.28 5.90 -14.48
C GLY A 243 -14.40 5.84 -13.23
N SER A 244 -13.39 4.95 -13.17
CA SER A 244 -12.40 4.96 -12.09
C SER A 244 -11.66 6.28 -12.07
N LYS A 245 -11.54 6.89 -10.88
CA LYS A 245 -10.63 8.03 -10.68
C LYS A 245 -9.19 7.57 -10.78
N VAL A 246 -8.39 8.42 -11.42
CA VAL A 246 -6.98 8.17 -11.66
C VAL A 246 -6.19 9.44 -11.46
N TYR A 247 -4.92 9.25 -11.14
CA TYR A 247 -3.96 10.32 -10.96
C TYR A 247 -2.71 10.05 -11.77
N VAL A 248 -2.07 11.13 -12.20
CA VAL A 248 -0.83 11.08 -12.99
C VAL A 248 0.16 12.04 -12.37
N PHE A 249 1.39 11.56 -12.26
CA PHE A 249 2.55 12.38 -11.98
C PHE A 249 3.47 12.46 -13.20
N GLY A 250 4.08 13.62 -13.43
CA GLY A 250 5.18 13.75 -14.37
C GLY A 250 5.70 15.17 -14.48
N PHE A 251 6.58 15.39 -15.45
CA PHE A 251 7.25 16.68 -15.66
C PHE A 251 6.82 17.32 -16.99
N PRO A 252 5.59 17.85 -17.09
CA PRO A 252 5.11 18.49 -18.31
C PRO A 252 5.94 19.72 -18.66
N ASN A 253 6.41 19.81 -19.90
CA ASN A 253 7.21 20.93 -20.40
C ASN A 253 6.42 22.25 -20.41
N SER A 254 5.10 22.18 -20.57
CA SER A 254 4.22 23.34 -20.56
C SER A 254 3.95 23.93 -19.17
N ALA A 255 4.30 23.23 -18.09
CA ALA A 255 4.09 23.72 -16.73
C ALA A 255 5.33 24.42 -16.14
N GLN A 256 6.41 24.53 -16.91
CA GLN A 256 7.62 25.21 -16.49
C GLN A 256 7.44 26.73 -16.62
N VAL A 257 7.21 27.42 -15.50
CA VAL A 257 7.14 28.88 -15.42
C VAL A 257 8.54 29.46 -15.14
N THR A 258 9.33 28.73 -14.37
CA THR A 258 10.72 29.03 -14.01
C THR A 258 11.60 27.80 -14.25
N PHE A 259 12.91 27.98 -14.30
CA PHE A 259 13.83 26.87 -14.43
C PHE A 259 13.72 25.86 -13.26
N LYS A 260 13.39 26.33 -12.06
CA LYS A 260 13.18 25.44 -10.89
C LYS A 260 12.08 24.41 -11.13
N ASP A 261 11.07 24.75 -11.93
CA ASP A 261 9.95 23.86 -12.26
C ASP A 261 10.41 22.66 -13.12
N PHE A 262 11.63 22.70 -13.69
CA PHE A 262 12.25 21.57 -14.34
C PHE A 262 12.37 20.36 -13.41
N PHE A 263 12.59 20.58 -12.11
CA PHE A 263 12.77 19.53 -11.10
C PHE A 263 11.50 19.26 -10.28
N GLU A 264 10.40 19.95 -10.56
CA GLU A 264 9.15 19.79 -9.83
C GLU A 264 8.13 19.04 -10.69
N SER A 265 7.73 17.86 -10.22
CA SER A 265 6.69 17.07 -10.87
C SER A 265 5.30 17.68 -10.64
N SER A 266 4.45 17.69 -11.66
CA SER A 266 3.04 18.04 -11.57
C SER A 266 2.18 16.83 -11.22
N PHE A 267 1.19 17.03 -10.33
CA PHE A 267 0.17 16.05 -9.99
C PHE A 267 -1.16 16.45 -10.64
N THR A 268 -1.78 15.52 -11.37
CA THR A 268 -3.03 15.78 -12.10
C THR A 268 -4.00 14.62 -11.93
N GLY A 269 -5.28 14.94 -11.70
CA GLY A 269 -6.36 13.95 -11.54
C GLY A 269 -7.31 13.93 -12.72
N GLY A 270 -7.97 12.80 -12.92
CA GLY A 270 -8.99 12.59 -13.95
C GLY A 270 -9.69 11.24 -13.79
N VAL A 271 -10.27 10.74 -14.86
CA VAL A 271 -10.98 9.46 -14.91
C VAL A 271 -10.58 8.63 -16.11
N VAL A 272 -10.78 7.32 -15.99
CA VAL A 272 -10.72 6.40 -17.13
C VAL A 272 -11.99 6.54 -17.97
N ASN A 273 -11.84 7.01 -19.20
CA ASN A 273 -12.96 7.17 -20.13
C ASN A 273 -13.30 5.87 -20.83
N ALA A 274 -12.28 5.14 -21.27
CA ALA A 274 -12.46 3.94 -22.07
C ALA A 274 -11.23 3.03 -21.97
N ILE A 275 -11.44 1.75 -22.25
CA ILE A 275 -10.37 0.79 -22.49
C ILE A 275 -10.44 0.45 -23.98
N LYS A 276 -9.36 0.69 -24.71
CA LYS A 276 -9.34 0.57 -26.17
C LYS A 276 -8.24 -0.37 -26.62
N ASP A 277 -8.54 -1.21 -27.61
CA ASP A 277 -7.49 -1.97 -28.28
C ASP A 277 -6.52 -1.00 -28.99
N SER A 278 -5.23 -1.30 -28.86
CA SER A 278 -4.17 -0.68 -29.65
C SER A 278 -4.39 -0.90 -31.15
N LYS A 279 -3.72 -0.11 -32.00
CA LYS A 279 -3.86 -0.19 -33.46
C LYS A 279 -3.57 -1.60 -33.97
N ASN A 280 -2.54 -2.24 -33.42
CA ASN A 280 -2.16 -3.60 -33.78
C ASN A 280 -2.88 -4.68 -32.95
N LYS A 281 -3.83 -4.29 -32.07
CA LYS A 281 -4.62 -5.14 -31.17
C LYS A 281 -3.78 -6.04 -30.26
N LYS A 282 -2.55 -5.64 -29.96
CA LYS A 282 -1.63 -6.40 -29.08
C LYS A 282 -1.84 -6.07 -27.61
N ILE A 283 -2.07 -4.80 -27.30
CA ILE A 283 -2.35 -4.31 -25.95
C ILE A 283 -3.65 -3.53 -25.88
N LYS A 284 -4.15 -3.29 -24.66
CA LYS A 284 -5.34 -2.49 -24.38
C LYS A 284 -4.97 -1.22 -23.63
N TYR A 285 -5.02 -0.08 -24.32
CA TYR A 285 -4.77 1.21 -23.71
C TYR A 285 -5.88 1.63 -22.75
N LEU A 286 -5.49 2.22 -21.64
CA LEU A 286 -6.38 2.97 -20.76
C LEU A 286 -6.47 4.41 -21.28
N GLN A 287 -7.62 4.79 -21.81
CA GLN A 287 -7.88 6.17 -22.23
C GLN A 287 -8.36 6.98 -21.03
N ILE A 288 -7.69 8.09 -20.74
CA ILE A 288 -7.98 8.98 -19.60
C ILE A 288 -8.18 10.43 -20.06
N ASP A 289 -8.89 11.25 -19.30
CA ASP A 289 -9.10 12.69 -19.56
C ASP A 289 -8.15 13.60 -18.78
N VAL A 290 -7.11 13.01 -18.18
CA VAL A 290 -6.09 13.75 -17.47
C VAL A 290 -5.35 14.67 -18.44
N LYS A 291 -5.20 15.94 -18.06
CA LYS A 291 -4.39 16.90 -18.81
C LYS A 291 -2.91 16.52 -18.74
N ILE A 292 -2.44 15.82 -19.76
CA ILE A 292 -1.03 15.56 -19.98
C ILE A 292 -0.45 16.53 -21.01
N ALA A 293 0.86 16.74 -20.96
CA ALA A 293 1.60 17.51 -21.95
C ALA A 293 2.93 16.80 -22.26
N PRO A 294 3.62 17.18 -23.35
CA PRO A 294 4.96 16.67 -23.62
C PRO A 294 5.86 16.78 -22.39
N GLY A 295 6.55 15.69 -22.03
CA GLY A 295 7.33 15.58 -20.79
C GLY A 295 6.65 14.76 -19.67
N SER A 296 5.32 14.59 -19.70
CA SER A 296 4.59 13.68 -18.80
C SER A 296 4.69 12.20 -19.22
N SER A 297 5.08 11.93 -20.47
CA SER A 297 5.30 10.58 -20.99
C SER A 297 6.30 9.82 -20.11
N GLY A 298 6.02 8.55 -19.87
CA GLY A 298 6.74 7.63 -18.99
C GLY A 298 6.37 7.76 -17.52
N GLY A 299 5.48 8.70 -17.16
CA GLY A 299 4.97 8.88 -15.81
C GLY A 299 3.98 7.79 -15.38
N PRO A 300 3.80 7.59 -14.06
CA PRO A 300 2.90 6.56 -13.55
C PRO A 300 1.42 6.98 -13.61
N LEU A 301 0.55 6.02 -13.98
CA LEU A 301 -0.89 6.09 -13.77
C LEU A 301 -1.26 5.43 -12.43
N ILE A 302 -1.86 6.20 -11.54
CA ILE A 302 -2.02 5.89 -10.12
C ILE A 302 -3.50 5.76 -9.77
N SER A 303 -3.83 4.74 -8.98
CA SER A 303 -5.16 4.52 -8.41
C SER A 303 -5.39 5.32 -7.11
N GLU A 304 -6.64 5.40 -6.64
CA GLU A 304 -6.98 6.01 -5.34
C GLU A 304 -6.31 5.31 -4.13
N LYS A 305 -5.79 4.09 -4.33
CA LYS A 305 -5.02 3.36 -3.30
C LYS A 305 -3.51 3.65 -3.36
N GLY A 306 -3.05 4.50 -4.27
CA GLY A 306 -1.62 4.78 -4.45
C GLY A 306 -0.85 3.64 -5.12
N LEU A 307 -1.54 2.74 -5.82
CA LEU A 307 -0.90 1.74 -6.68
C LEU A 307 -0.72 2.27 -8.09
N ILE A 308 0.43 1.99 -8.68
CA ILE A 308 0.70 2.25 -10.09
C ILE A 308 0.18 1.07 -10.91
N GLY A 309 -0.75 1.32 -11.83
CA GLY A 309 -1.23 0.27 -12.74
C GLY A 309 -1.14 0.65 -14.22
N GLY A 310 -0.38 1.68 -14.57
CA GLY A 310 0.00 1.92 -15.96
C GLY A 310 1.11 2.96 -16.14
N ILE A 311 1.58 3.10 -17.38
CA ILE A 311 2.59 4.06 -17.82
C ILE A 311 1.98 4.99 -18.85
N ILE A 312 2.00 6.30 -18.60
CA ILE A 312 1.53 7.31 -19.55
C ILE A 312 2.43 7.29 -20.79
N THR A 313 1.85 7.25 -21.99
CA THR A 313 2.61 7.23 -23.25
C THR A 313 2.16 8.32 -24.21
N LEU A 314 0.98 8.14 -24.80
CA LEU A 314 0.49 8.89 -25.95
C LEU A 314 -0.59 9.88 -25.53
N GLN A 315 -0.66 11.00 -26.25
CA GLN A 315 -1.82 11.87 -26.30
C GLN A 315 -2.46 11.73 -27.68
N SER A 316 -3.78 11.79 -27.79
CA SER A 316 -4.43 11.81 -29.10
C SER A 316 -4.09 13.11 -29.83
N ASP A 317 -3.43 13.00 -30.98
CA ASP A 317 -3.28 14.10 -31.92
C ASP A 317 -4.60 14.31 -32.68
N LYS A 318 -5.46 15.19 -32.17
CA LYS A 318 -6.50 15.81 -32.98
C LYS A 318 -6.34 17.33 -32.90
N GLN A 319 -6.10 17.94 -34.05
CA GLN A 319 -6.00 19.40 -34.20
C GLN A 319 -7.32 20.14 -33.90
N GLU A 320 -8.46 19.42 -33.89
CA GLU A 320 -9.77 19.94 -33.48
C GLU A 320 -10.48 18.90 -32.58
N GLY A 321 -10.50 19.12 -31.25
CA GLY A 321 -11.25 18.32 -30.28
C GLY A 321 -10.60 18.18 -28.89
N ASP A 322 -11.28 17.47 -27.98
CA ASP A 322 -10.73 17.09 -26.67
C ASP A 322 -9.53 16.14 -26.84
N SER A 323 -8.40 16.49 -26.23
CA SER A 323 -7.21 15.63 -26.21
C SER A 323 -7.33 14.57 -25.10
N PHE A 324 -7.27 13.30 -25.46
CA PHE A 324 -7.19 12.20 -24.50
C PHE A 324 -5.76 11.74 -24.29
N ALA A 325 -5.46 11.32 -23.07
CA ALA A 325 -4.23 10.65 -22.72
C ALA A 325 -4.42 9.13 -22.75
N PHE A 326 -3.36 8.39 -23.03
CA PHE A 326 -3.34 6.94 -23.01
C PHE A 326 -2.24 6.42 -22.10
N ALA A 327 -2.57 5.37 -21.34
CA ALA A 327 -1.61 4.63 -20.55
C ALA A 327 -1.51 3.17 -21.01
N ILE A 328 -0.29 2.65 -21.01
CA ILE A 328 0.00 1.22 -21.16
C ILE A 328 -0.29 0.55 -19.81
N PRO A 329 -1.08 -0.53 -19.76
CA PRO A 329 -1.28 -1.32 -18.54
C PRO A 329 0.05 -1.77 -17.93
N ILE A 330 0.14 -1.78 -16.60
CA ILE A 330 1.38 -2.16 -15.93
C ILE A 330 1.79 -3.60 -16.22
N GLU A 331 0.83 -4.51 -16.49
CA GLU A 331 1.09 -5.90 -16.84
C GLU A 331 1.92 -6.01 -18.11
N ASP A 332 1.63 -5.21 -19.15
CA ASP A 332 2.38 -5.23 -20.40
C ASP A 332 3.83 -4.77 -20.18
N ALA A 333 4.03 -3.79 -19.29
CA ALA A 333 5.36 -3.31 -18.91
C ALA A 333 6.13 -4.31 -18.03
N LEU A 334 5.45 -4.98 -17.10
CA LEU A 334 6.03 -6.04 -16.28
C LEU A 334 6.41 -7.26 -17.13
N ASP A 335 5.54 -7.65 -18.06
CA ASP A 335 5.82 -8.71 -19.03
C ASP A 335 7.08 -8.41 -19.83
N PHE A 336 7.23 -7.17 -20.30
CA PHE A 336 8.45 -6.74 -20.99
C PHE A 336 9.66 -6.77 -20.04
N MET A 337 9.53 -6.25 -18.82
CA MET A 337 10.60 -6.21 -17.83
C MET A 337 11.10 -7.59 -17.44
N HIS A 338 10.21 -8.51 -17.07
CA HIS A 338 10.59 -9.84 -16.61
C HIS A 338 11.18 -10.71 -17.73
N LYS A 339 10.82 -10.45 -18.99
CA LYS A 339 11.41 -11.14 -20.16
C LYS A 339 12.81 -10.63 -20.50
N ASN A 340 13.08 -9.35 -20.27
CA ASN A 340 14.29 -8.68 -20.78
C ASN A 340 15.26 -8.20 -19.70
N SER A 341 14.93 -8.39 -18.41
CA SER A 341 15.75 -7.95 -17.29
C SER A 341 15.56 -8.85 -16.07
N SER A 342 16.52 -8.84 -15.14
CA SER A 342 16.46 -9.59 -13.88
C SER A 342 15.90 -8.75 -12.72
N VAL A 343 15.07 -7.75 -13.03
CA VAL A 343 14.53 -6.81 -12.04
C VAL A 343 13.56 -7.52 -11.11
N LYS A 344 13.59 -7.14 -9.84
CA LYS A 344 12.58 -7.48 -8.85
C LYS A 344 11.95 -6.20 -8.34
N GLU A 345 10.78 -5.89 -8.88
CA GLU A 345 9.97 -4.77 -8.43
C GLU A 345 9.60 -4.96 -6.96
N ARG A 346 9.75 -3.90 -6.17
CA ARG A 346 9.28 -3.84 -4.78
C ARG A 346 9.20 -2.40 -4.32
N PRO A 347 8.25 -2.07 -3.44
CA PRO A 347 8.20 -0.73 -2.87
C PRO A 347 9.46 -0.44 -2.05
N GLY A 348 9.84 0.83 -2.02
CA GLY A 348 10.93 1.33 -1.19
C GLY A 348 10.49 1.56 0.25
N ASP A 349 11.48 1.83 1.10
CA ASP A 349 11.23 2.05 2.52
C ASP A 349 10.35 3.28 2.77
N TYR A 350 10.52 4.34 1.99
CA TYR A 350 9.66 5.53 2.05
C TYR A 350 8.19 5.19 1.87
N TYR A 351 7.85 4.57 0.73
CA TYR A 351 6.47 4.17 0.41
C TYR A 351 5.89 3.29 1.51
N SER A 352 6.69 2.29 1.90
CA SER A 352 6.25 1.25 2.81
C SER A 352 6.00 1.78 4.22
N HIS A 353 6.88 2.62 4.75
CA HIS A 353 6.71 3.23 6.07
C HIS A 353 5.66 4.36 6.06
N LEU A 354 5.53 5.11 4.96
CA LEU A 354 4.53 6.18 4.90
C LEU A 354 3.11 5.59 4.95
N ILE A 355 2.81 4.54 4.18
CA ILE A 355 1.49 3.88 4.21
C ILE A 355 1.13 3.41 5.62
N VAL A 356 2.03 2.70 6.30
CA VAL A 356 1.81 2.20 7.66
C VAL A 356 1.66 3.36 8.65
N GLY A 357 2.49 4.40 8.53
CA GLY A 357 2.38 5.60 9.36
C GLY A 357 1.04 6.33 9.19
N LEU A 358 0.55 6.46 7.95
CA LEU A 358 -0.75 7.06 7.65
C LEU A 358 -1.91 6.23 8.23
N GLU A 359 -1.85 4.90 8.11
CA GLU A 359 -2.84 3.99 8.68
C GLU A 359 -2.89 4.11 10.21
N LEU A 360 -1.72 4.05 10.87
CA LEU A 360 -1.60 4.21 12.32
C LEU A 360 -2.13 5.57 12.77
N MET A 361 -1.80 6.65 12.05
CA MET A 361 -2.30 7.99 12.34
C MET A 361 -3.83 8.08 12.21
N GLN A 362 -4.42 7.50 11.16
CA GLN A 362 -5.88 7.49 10.99
C GLN A 362 -6.59 6.68 12.09
N ASN A 363 -5.94 5.65 12.60
CA ASN A 363 -6.37 4.88 13.76
C ASN A 363 -5.94 5.50 15.11
N LYS A 364 -5.46 6.75 15.10
CA LYS A 364 -5.04 7.54 16.26
C LYS A 364 -3.88 6.94 17.08
N LYS A 365 -3.10 6.02 16.51
CA LYS A 365 -1.91 5.40 17.12
C LYS A 365 -0.65 6.25 16.82
N CYS A 366 -0.63 7.52 17.28
CA CYS A 366 0.34 8.52 16.84
C CYS A 366 1.80 8.24 17.23
N LYS A 367 2.08 7.59 18.36
CA LYS A 367 3.47 7.26 18.73
C LYS A 367 4.09 6.24 17.79
N ALA A 368 3.30 5.23 17.40
CA ALA A 368 3.73 4.24 16.42
C ALA A 368 3.86 4.89 15.02
N ALA A 369 2.90 5.74 14.64
CA ALA A 369 2.96 6.49 13.38
C ALA A 369 4.21 7.36 13.26
N LEU A 370 4.60 8.07 14.33
CA LEU A 370 5.81 8.90 14.36
C LEU A 370 7.09 8.08 14.13
N GLU A 371 7.17 6.86 14.65
CA GLU A 371 8.31 5.97 14.40
C GLU A 371 8.36 5.55 12.92
N GLU A 372 7.23 5.20 12.33
CA GLU A 372 7.14 4.89 10.90
C GLU A 372 7.55 6.10 10.03
N PHE A 373 7.04 7.30 10.34
CA PHE A 373 7.44 8.52 9.63
C PHE A 373 8.93 8.84 9.77
N ARG A 374 9.53 8.55 10.92
CA ARG A 374 10.98 8.68 11.12
C ARG A 374 11.75 7.71 10.23
N GLN A 375 11.28 6.48 10.08
CA GLN A 375 11.90 5.48 9.21
C GLN A 375 11.70 5.81 7.72
N ALA A 376 10.55 6.36 7.33
CA ALA A 376 10.28 6.81 5.97
C ALA A 376 11.29 7.86 5.47
N LYS A 377 11.84 8.69 6.37
CA LYS A 377 12.89 9.68 6.04
C LYS A 377 14.27 9.06 5.73
N ASN A 378 14.50 7.78 6.04
CA ASN A 378 15.79 7.11 5.84
C ASN A 378 15.94 6.53 4.42
N ILE A 379 15.92 7.40 3.42
CA ILE A 379 16.10 7.05 2.00
C ILE A 379 17.34 7.72 1.41
N ASN A 380 17.55 7.54 0.11
CA ASN A 380 18.59 8.23 -0.65
C ASN A 380 18.54 9.75 -0.40
N SER A 381 19.70 10.33 -0.05
CA SER A 381 19.79 11.74 0.37
C SER A 381 19.49 12.75 -0.74
N ALA A 382 19.56 12.35 -2.00
CA ALA A 382 19.17 13.21 -3.11
C ALA A 382 17.65 13.46 -3.13
N PHE A 383 16.87 12.49 -2.65
CA PHE A 383 15.41 12.55 -2.68
C PHE A 383 14.90 13.08 -1.33
N THR A 384 14.79 14.40 -1.22
CA THR A 384 14.35 15.05 0.03
C THR A 384 12.86 14.84 0.26
N VAL A 385 12.52 14.14 1.35
CA VAL A 385 11.13 13.82 1.72
C VAL A 385 10.66 14.43 3.03
N SER A 386 11.55 15.11 3.78
CA SER A 386 11.20 15.68 5.09
C SER A 386 10.01 16.63 5.02
N GLN A 387 9.98 17.51 4.01
CA GLN A 387 8.88 18.45 3.81
C GLN A 387 7.54 17.77 3.51
N LEU A 388 7.56 16.56 2.96
CA LEU A 388 6.35 15.76 2.72
C LEU A 388 5.85 15.05 3.97
N ILE A 389 6.75 14.78 4.94
CA ILE A 389 6.45 14.04 6.16
C ILE A 389 6.10 14.95 7.34
N GLU A 390 6.73 16.12 7.44
CA GLU A 390 6.54 17.10 8.51
C GLU A 390 5.06 17.42 8.83
N PRO A 391 4.16 17.59 7.84
CA PRO A 391 2.74 17.83 8.11
C PRO A 391 2.08 16.70 8.91
N TYR A 392 2.44 15.45 8.63
CA TYR A 392 1.90 14.27 9.33
C TYR A 392 2.46 14.12 10.73
N GLU A 393 3.77 14.36 10.91
CA GLU A 393 4.40 14.37 12.22
C GLU A 393 3.77 15.44 13.12
N LYS A 394 3.55 16.65 12.58
CA LYS A 394 2.86 17.72 13.29
C LYS A 394 1.45 17.31 13.73
N LYS A 395 0.67 16.74 12.80
CA LYS A 395 -0.70 16.26 13.09
C LYS A 395 -0.71 15.21 14.21
N CYS A 396 0.23 14.26 14.20
CA CYS A 396 0.39 13.28 15.27
C CYS A 396 0.75 13.92 16.60
N ASN A 397 1.72 14.85 16.62
CA ASN A 397 2.12 15.57 17.83
C ASN A 397 0.95 16.37 18.43
N ASP A 398 0.15 17.05 17.60
CA ASP A 398 -1.03 17.78 18.04
C ASP A 398 -2.09 16.85 18.66
N MET A 399 -2.27 15.64 18.12
CA MET A 399 -3.16 14.61 18.69
C MET A 399 -2.65 14.06 20.02
N ILE A 400 -1.33 13.91 20.18
CA ILE A 400 -0.73 13.50 21.45
C ILE A 400 -0.93 14.58 22.51
N VAL A 401 -0.64 15.85 22.19
CA VAL A 401 -0.76 16.98 23.13
C VAL A 401 -2.22 17.20 23.55
N SER A 402 -3.16 17.05 22.62
CA SER A 402 -4.60 17.18 22.91
C SER A 402 -5.21 15.97 23.63
N GLY A 403 -4.47 14.87 23.80
CA GLY A 403 -4.98 13.62 24.37
C GLY A 403 -5.95 12.87 23.46
N ALA A 404 -5.97 13.19 22.16
CA ALA A 404 -6.76 12.50 21.15
C ALA A 404 -6.10 11.20 20.66
N SER A 405 -4.79 11.02 20.90
CA SER A 405 -4.04 9.81 20.58
C SER A 405 -4.43 8.62 21.48
N ILE A 406 -4.41 7.42 20.91
CA ILE A 406 -4.70 6.14 21.56
C ILE A 406 -3.47 5.25 21.37
N ASP A 407 -2.48 5.39 22.26
CA ASP A 407 -1.20 4.68 22.14
C ASP A 407 -1.01 3.59 23.20
N THR A 408 -1.75 3.68 24.30
CA THR A 408 -1.62 2.76 25.43
C THR A 408 -2.89 1.95 25.65
N SER A 409 -2.75 0.75 26.22
CA SER A 409 -3.90 -0.10 26.56
C SER A 409 -4.89 0.59 27.52
N PHE A 410 -4.42 1.55 28.33
CA PHE A 410 -5.28 2.34 29.20
C PHE A 410 -6.09 3.39 28.43
N GLU A 411 -5.49 4.09 27.47
CA GLU A 411 -6.20 5.02 26.58
C GLU A 411 -7.21 4.27 25.71
N GLU A 412 -6.83 3.09 25.22
CA GLU A 412 -7.73 2.21 24.47
C GLU A 412 -8.92 1.77 25.32
N TRP A 413 -8.66 1.32 26.56
CA TRP A 413 -9.72 0.99 27.51
C TRP A 413 -10.62 2.20 27.80
N LYS A 414 -10.05 3.38 28.05
CA LYS A 414 -10.80 4.62 28.29
C LYS A 414 -11.69 4.97 27.09
N ALA A 415 -11.16 4.84 25.87
CA ALA A 415 -11.92 5.09 24.65
C ALA A 415 -13.09 4.10 24.49
N ARG A 416 -12.85 2.80 24.72
CA ARG A 416 -13.90 1.76 24.69
C ARG A 416 -14.98 1.97 25.75
N VAL A 417 -14.59 2.39 26.96
CA VAL A 417 -15.53 2.77 28.04
C VAL A 417 -16.40 3.96 27.61
N GLY A 418 -15.82 4.93 26.91
CA GLY A 418 -16.55 6.10 26.39
C GLY A 418 -17.61 5.77 25.33
N LEU A 419 -17.50 4.63 24.64
CA LEU A 419 -18.51 4.16 23.67
C LEU A 419 -19.77 3.60 24.33
N VAL A 420 -19.71 3.29 25.62
CA VAL A 420 -20.82 2.69 26.35
C VAL A 420 -21.84 3.78 26.73
N PRO A 421 -23.11 3.71 26.27
CA PRO A 421 -24.09 4.76 26.53
C PRO A 421 -24.30 5.01 28.02
N ALA A 422 -24.45 6.27 28.45
CA ALA A 422 -24.59 6.62 29.87
C ALA A 422 -25.71 5.84 30.61
N ILE A 423 -26.78 5.47 29.91
CA ILE A 423 -27.91 4.72 30.47
C ILE A 423 -27.52 3.31 30.95
N THR A 424 -26.53 2.68 30.33
CA THR A 424 -26.08 1.34 30.75
C THR A 424 -25.31 1.44 32.07
N TRP A 425 -24.49 2.50 32.25
CA TRP A 425 -23.81 2.78 33.51
C TRP A 425 -24.82 3.06 34.64
N VAL A 426 -25.86 3.84 34.37
CA VAL A 426 -26.95 4.10 35.33
C VAL A 426 -27.68 2.81 35.70
N SER A 427 -27.94 1.94 34.72
CA SER A 427 -28.61 0.64 34.95
C SER A 427 -27.75 -0.31 35.78
N MET A 428 -26.44 -0.37 35.52
CA MET A 428 -25.49 -1.15 36.32
C MET A 428 -25.40 -0.63 37.76
N ALA A 429 -25.32 0.70 37.95
CA ALA A 429 -25.30 1.32 39.26
C ALA A 429 -26.62 1.05 40.04
N GLY A 430 -27.77 1.13 39.36
CA GLY A 430 -29.06 0.77 39.92
C GLY A 430 -29.13 -0.70 40.35
N GLY A 431 -28.64 -1.62 39.51
CA GLY A 431 -28.55 -3.05 39.81
C GLY A 431 -27.69 -3.33 41.05
N VAL A 432 -26.49 -2.76 41.14
CA VAL A 432 -25.63 -2.89 42.33
C VAL A 432 -26.30 -2.31 43.57
N GLY A 433 -26.98 -1.17 43.45
CA GLY A 433 -27.76 -0.58 44.53
C GLY A 433 -28.86 -1.53 45.05
N THR A 434 -29.59 -2.20 44.16
CA THR A 434 -30.62 -3.18 44.57
C THR A 434 -30.02 -4.39 45.29
N ILE A 435 -28.85 -4.88 44.86
CA ILE A 435 -28.14 -5.98 45.52
C ILE A 435 -27.68 -5.56 46.92
N ILE A 436 -27.13 -4.36 47.07
CA ILE A 436 -26.71 -3.83 48.37
C ILE A 436 -27.91 -3.69 49.31
N ILE A 437 -29.04 -3.15 48.82
CA ILE A 437 -30.28 -3.04 49.60
C ILE A 437 -30.79 -4.42 50.02
N ALA A 438 -30.84 -5.38 49.10
CA ALA A 438 -31.24 -6.75 49.40
C ALA A 438 -30.31 -7.39 50.45
N TRP A 439 -29.00 -7.15 50.36
CA TRP A 439 -28.02 -7.62 51.34
C TRP A 439 -28.24 -7.00 52.72
N ILE A 440 -28.48 -5.69 52.79
CA ILE A 440 -28.83 -4.98 54.04
C ILE A 440 -30.10 -5.57 54.66
N VAL A 441 -31.14 -5.81 53.84
CA VAL A 441 -32.40 -6.43 54.28
C VAL A 441 -32.16 -7.85 54.80
N ILE A 442 -31.35 -8.66 54.11
CA ILE A 442 -31.00 -10.01 54.56
C ILE A 442 -30.25 -9.99 55.89
N VAL A 443 -29.29 -9.07 56.05
CA VAL A 443 -28.53 -8.90 57.30
C VAL A 443 -29.46 -8.44 58.43
N TYR A 444 -30.38 -7.52 58.16
CA TYR A 444 -31.38 -7.04 59.11
C TYR A 444 -32.32 -8.17 59.55
N LEU A 445 -32.86 -8.94 58.60
CA LEU A 445 -33.73 -10.09 58.88
C LEU A 445 -32.98 -11.19 59.67
N ARG A 446 -31.72 -11.46 59.35
CA ARG A 446 -30.87 -12.38 60.15
C ARG A 446 -30.67 -11.88 61.58
N ARG A 447 -30.44 -10.58 61.79
CA ARG A 447 -30.32 -10.00 63.14
C ARG A 447 -31.64 -10.11 63.93
N ARG A 448 -32.78 -9.89 63.27
CA ARG A 448 -34.11 -10.03 63.88
C ARG A 448 -34.43 -11.49 64.23
N MET A 449 -34.11 -12.43 63.34
CA MET A 449 -34.26 -13.87 63.59
C MET A 449 -33.41 -14.33 64.78
N LYS A 450 -32.13 -13.88 64.88
CA LYS A 450 -31.29 -14.16 66.06
C LYS A 450 -31.86 -13.57 67.36
N LYS A 451 -32.62 -12.46 67.29
CA LYS A 451 -33.31 -11.89 68.46
C LYS A 451 -34.51 -12.76 68.85
N GLY A 452 -35.27 -13.25 67.88
CA GLY A 452 -36.35 -14.22 68.09
C GLY A 452 -35.86 -15.57 68.63
N GLU A 453 -34.70 -16.05 68.15
CA GLU A 453 -34.05 -17.26 68.69
C GLU A 453 -33.61 -17.06 70.14
N ARG A 454 -33.09 -15.88 70.53
CA ARG A 454 -32.77 -15.58 71.95
C ARG A 454 -34.01 -15.47 72.83
N GLU A 455 -35.13 -14.99 72.29
CA GLU A 455 -36.41 -14.95 73.00
C GLU A 455 -37.00 -16.36 73.14
N MET A 456 -36.89 -17.21 72.12
CA MET A 456 -37.26 -18.63 72.18
C MET A 456 -36.33 -19.44 73.09
N GLU A 457 -35.02 -19.15 73.10
CA GLU A 457 -34.03 -19.78 73.99
C GLU A 457 -34.26 -19.35 75.46
N MET A 458 -34.81 -18.15 75.70
CA MET A 458 -35.30 -17.76 77.03
C MET A 458 -36.60 -18.47 77.43
N ILE A 459 -37.49 -18.76 76.48
CA ILE A 459 -38.72 -19.53 76.72
C ILE A 459 -38.38 -21.02 76.93
N GLU A 460 -37.45 -21.57 76.16
CA GLU A 460 -36.91 -22.93 76.28
C GLU A 460 -36.07 -23.08 77.55
N LYS A 461 -35.35 -22.04 78.00
CA LYS A 461 -34.76 -21.99 79.35
C LYS A 461 -35.80 -21.96 80.47
N ARG A 462 -36.97 -21.34 80.26
CA ARG A 462 -38.07 -21.36 81.23
C ARG A 462 -38.77 -22.72 81.27
N ILE A 463 -38.98 -23.35 80.11
CA ILE A 463 -39.59 -24.68 79.99
C ILE A 463 -38.62 -25.76 80.50
N SER A 464 -37.32 -25.66 80.16
CA SER A 464 -36.30 -26.56 80.70
C SER A 464 -35.97 -26.31 82.18
N SER A 465 -36.21 -25.11 82.72
CA SER A 465 -36.13 -24.89 84.18
C SER A 465 -37.28 -25.54 84.95
N ASP A 466 -38.40 -25.83 84.30
CA ASP A 466 -39.53 -26.56 84.87
C ASP A 466 -39.36 -28.08 84.71
N GLU A 467 -38.75 -28.56 83.62
CA GLU A 467 -38.47 -29.99 83.40
C GLU A 467 -37.18 -30.49 84.08
N ALA A 468 -36.21 -29.62 84.39
CA ALA A 468 -34.99 -29.96 85.13
C ALA A 468 -35.17 -30.04 86.66
N ARG A 469 -36.41 -30.26 87.13
CA ARG A 469 -36.70 -30.72 88.50
C ARG A 469 -36.86 -32.24 88.62
N GLN A 470 -36.77 -32.96 87.50
CA GLN A 470 -36.69 -34.42 87.48
C GLN A 470 -35.41 -34.87 86.77
N ASN A 471 -34.68 -35.74 87.46
CA ASN A 471 -33.67 -36.65 86.90
C ASN A 471 -32.30 -36.06 86.57
N ASN A 472 -31.59 -35.84 87.67
CA ASN A 472 -30.25 -36.36 87.94
C ASN A 472 -29.85 -37.60 87.08
N LYS A 473 -28.73 -37.52 86.34
CA LYS A 473 -27.48 -38.29 86.60
C LYS A 473 -26.54 -38.40 85.38
N GLU A 474 -25.26 -38.13 85.66
CA GLU A 474 -24.01 -38.71 85.09
C GLU A 474 -23.73 -38.45 83.60
N GLY A 475 -22.58 -37.97 83.10
CA GLY A 475 -21.17 -37.98 83.51
C GLY A 475 -20.37 -38.50 82.29
N VAL A 476 -19.43 -37.76 81.67
CA VAL A 476 -17.94 -37.95 81.69
C VAL A 476 -17.38 -37.54 80.30
N SER A 477 -16.49 -36.52 80.20
CA SER A 477 -15.04 -36.51 79.81
C SER A 477 -14.66 -37.09 78.43
N ALA A 478 -13.66 -36.65 77.66
CA ALA A 478 -12.63 -35.60 77.69
C ALA A 478 -12.03 -35.48 76.24
N SER A 479 -11.35 -34.36 75.95
CA SER A 479 -10.58 -34.04 74.72
C SER A 479 -9.24 -34.83 74.64
N PRO A 480 -8.17 -34.49 73.84
CA PRO A 480 -7.97 -33.65 72.63
C PRO A 480 -6.99 -34.28 71.56
N VAL A 481 -6.52 -33.48 70.56
CA VAL A 481 -5.09 -33.36 70.06
C VAL A 481 -4.68 -33.78 68.61
N LEU A 482 -4.06 -32.78 67.90
CA LEU A 482 -3.00 -32.69 66.84
C LEU A 482 -3.14 -33.39 65.45
N GLU A 483 -2.36 -33.08 64.39
CA GLU A 483 -1.74 -31.89 63.74
C GLU A 483 -0.89 -32.39 62.51
N VAL A 484 -0.67 -31.52 61.50
CA VAL A 484 0.38 -31.43 60.45
C VAL A 484 0.59 -32.55 59.36
N GLN A 485 0.56 -32.20 58.05
CA GLN A 485 1.74 -31.84 57.19
C GLN A 485 1.43 -31.65 55.68
N LYS A 486 2.19 -30.72 55.09
CA LYS A 486 2.24 -30.26 53.68
C LYS A 486 3.17 -31.15 52.83
N THR A 487 3.03 -31.09 51.51
CA THR A 487 4.08 -31.51 50.56
C THR A 487 4.12 -30.59 49.34
N GLU A 488 5.26 -30.63 48.66
CA GLU A 488 5.98 -29.53 48.00
C GLU A 488 5.94 -29.61 46.46
N VAL A 489 6.18 -28.48 45.80
CA VAL A 489 6.10 -28.24 44.34
C VAL A 489 7.48 -28.40 43.70
N ARG A 490 7.54 -28.92 42.46
CA ARG A 490 8.78 -29.21 41.71
C ARG A 490 8.99 -28.21 40.55
N GLU A 491 10.21 -27.66 40.44
CA GLU A 491 10.65 -26.71 39.39
C GLU A 491 11.02 -27.38 38.04
N PRO A 492 10.90 -26.66 36.90
CA PRO A 492 11.45 -27.07 35.62
C PRO A 492 12.81 -26.41 35.28
N ARG A 493 13.55 -27.10 34.40
CA ARG A 493 14.98 -26.92 34.07
C ARG A 493 15.22 -25.82 33.02
N LYS A 494 16.30 -25.04 33.19
CA LYS A 494 16.72 -23.91 32.34
C LYS A 494 17.51 -24.33 31.09
N MET A 495 17.34 -23.57 30.01
CA MET A 495 18.22 -23.47 28.83
C MET A 495 19.05 -22.16 28.97
N ASN A 496 20.25 -22.11 28.39
CA ASN A 496 21.21 -21.01 28.62
C ASN A 496 20.83 -19.70 27.87
N GLU A 497 20.90 -18.58 28.60
CA GLU A 497 20.41 -17.24 28.23
C GLU A 497 21.10 -16.60 27.01
N GLU A 498 22.35 -16.97 26.70
CA GLU A 498 23.13 -16.29 25.65
C GLU A 498 22.80 -16.77 24.23
N GLU A 499 22.40 -18.04 24.04
CA GLU A 499 21.96 -18.58 22.74
C GLU A 499 20.54 -18.10 22.36
N LEU A 500 19.68 -17.88 23.35
CA LEU A 500 18.32 -17.40 23.17
C LEU A 500 18.29 -15.93 22.72
N VAL A 501 19.18 -15.09 23.26
CA VAL A 501 19.22 -13.65 22.95
C VAL A 501 19.75 -13.38 21.54
N GLY A 502 20.69 -14.20 21.04
CA GLY A 502 21.19 -14.11 19.66
C GLY A 502 20.14 -14.47 18.62
N SER A 503 19.45 -15.60 18.81
CA SER A 503 18.43 -16.09 17.87
C SER A 503 17.14 -15.24 17.90
N MET A 504 16.77 -14.69 19.06
CA MET A 504 15.65 -13.73 19.16
C MET A 504 15.92 -12.40 18.45
N ARG A 505 17.18 -11.99 18.30
CA ARG A 505 17.54 -10.73 17.65
C ARG A 505 17.49 -10.84 16.12
N GLU A 506 17.93 -11.96 15.55
CA GLU A 506 17.77 -12.28 14.12
C GLU A 506 16.30 -12.59 13.77
N ALA A 507 15.59 -13.33 14.63
CA ALA A 507 14.17 -13.60 14.46
C ALA A 507 13.32 -12.32 14.57
N SER A 508 13.67 -11.37 15.45
CA SER A 508 12.96 -10.09 15.57
C SER A 508 13.16 -9.17 14.36
N VAL A 509 14.34 -9.19 13.73
CA VAL A 509 14.62 -8.41 12.51
C VAL A 509 13.89 -9.01 11.30
N ASN A 510 13.91 -10.33 11.14
CA ASN A 510 13.16 -11.01 10.07
C ASN A 510 11.64 -10.93 10.29
N PHE A 511 11.17 -10.94 11.54
CA PHE A 511 9.76 -10.78 11.91
C PHE A 511 9.23 -9.38 11.58
N LYS A 512 9.97 -8.31 11.91
CA LYS A 512 9.59 -6.92 11.59
C LYS A 512 9.53 -6.65 10.09
N ASN A 513 10.44 -7.25 9.30
CA ASN A 513 10.36 -7.16 7.84
C ASN A 513 9.12 -7.89 7.29
N SER A 514 8.75 -9.04 7.88
CA SER A 514 7.53 -9.76 7.50
C SER A 514 6.24 -9.04 7.89
N GLU A 515 6.17 -8.36 9.04
CA GLU A 515 4.99 -7.58 9.47
C GLU A 515 4.73 -6.38 8.55
N LYS A 516 5.81 -5.74 8.05
CA LYS A 516 5.73 -4.62 7.11
C LYS A 516 5.17 -5.09 5.76
N GLU A 517 5.67 -6.18 5.20
CA GLU A 517 5.11 -6.78 3.98
C GLU A 517 3.66 -7.25 4.18
N LYS A 518 3.32 -7.82 5.35
CA LYS A 518 1.94 -8.23 5.74
C LYS A 518 0.95 -7.06 5.85
N ALA A 519 1.35 -5.91 6.41
CA ALA A 519 0.53 -4.70 6.46
C ALA A 519 0.32 -4.10 5.06
N LEU A 520 1.39 -4.10 4.24
CA LEU A 520 1.34 -3.73 2.85
C LEU A 520 0.52 -4.70 2.00
N GLU A 521 0.35 -5.97 2.34
CA GLU A 521 -0.44 -6.92 1.55
C GLU A 521 -1.93 -6.79 1.89
N ASN A 522 -2.26 -6.73 3.19
CA ASN A 522 -3.62 -6.56 3.71
C ASN A 522 -4.35 -5.32 3.17
N PHE A 523 -3.64 -4.22 2.91
CA PHE A 523 -4.24 -3.00 2.35
C PHE A 523 -4.66 -3.13 0.87
N TYR A 524 -4.02 -4.00 0.06
CA TYR A 524 -4.32 -4.10 -1.38
C TYR A 524 -5.05 -5.38 -1.79
N THR A 525 -5.09 -6.42 -0.95
CA THR A 525 -5.84 -7.65 -1.26
C THR A 525 -7.29 -7.56 -0.80
N ASP A 526 -8.10 -6.88 -1.59
CA ASP A 526 -9.55 -7.08 -1.56
C ASP A 526 -9.86 -8.32 -2.43
N SER A 527 -10.21 -9.46 -1.82
CA SER A 527 -10.88 -10.64 -2.43
C SER A 527 -10.13 -11.94 -2.86
N LYS A 528 -9.08 -12.45 -2.21
CA LYS A 528 -8.68 -13.87 -2.41
C LYS A 528 -8.20 -14.59 -1.14
N ILE A 529 -8.51 -15.90 -1.07
CA ILE A 529 -8.03 -16.85 -0.04
C ILE A 529 -6.51 -16.73 0.07
N ASN A 530 -5.99 -16.53 1.27
CA ASN A 530 -4.55 -16.42 1.50
C ASN A 530 -3.87 -17.77 1.13
N PRO A 531 -2.98 -17.79 0.12
CA PRO A 531 -2.39 -19.03 -0.40
C PRO A 531 -1.46 -19.72 0.59
N GLU A 532 -0.87 -18.99 1.55
CA GLU A 532 -0.01 -19.58 2.59
C GLU A 532 -0.83 -20.35 3.62
N VAL A 533 -1.95 -19.77 4.07
CA VAL A 533 -2.89 -20.44 4.98
C VAL A 533 -3.49 -21.68 4.31
N ALA A 534 -3.85 -21.58 3.03
CA ALA A 534 -4.36 -22.72 2.27
C ALA A 534 -3.31 -23.84 2.10
N ASN A 535 -2.05 -23.49 1.79
CA ASN A 535 -0.97 -24.46 1.67
C ASN A 535 -0.64 -25.14 3.01
N TYR A 536 -0.54 -24.38 4.10
CA TYR A 536 -0.34 -24.94 5.44
C TYR A 536 -1.47 -25.91 5.83
N ILE A 537 -2.74 -25.54 5.61
CA ILE A 537 -3.88 -26.42 5.90
C ILE A 537 -3.78 -27.71 5.07
N ASN A 538 -3.43 -27.63 3.79
CA ASN A 538 -3.31 -28.80 2.93
C ASN A 538 -2.17 -29.73 3.38
N GLU A 539 -1.00 -29.19 3.72
CA GLU A 539 0.15 -29.96 4.19
C GLU A 539 -0.08 -30.56 5.59
N ALA A 540 -0.65 -29.79 6.51
CA ALA A 540 -0.95 -30.25 7.87
C ALA A 540 -2.07 -31.31 7.89
N LYS A 541 -3.06 -31.19 7.00
CA LYS A 541 -4.10 -32.20 6.80
C LYS A 541 -3.53 -33.48 6.17
N ALA A 542 -2.61 -33.37 5.22
CA ALA A 542 -1.88 -34.52 4.67
C ALA A 542 -1.00 -35.21 5.73
N ALA A 543 -0.47 -34.46 6.70
CA ALA A 543 0.29 -34.97 7.85
C ALA A 543 -0.58 -35.52 9.00
N GLY A 544 -1.91 -35.56 8.85
CA GLY A 544 -2.84 -36.13 9.84
C GLY A 544 -3.08 -35.24 11.06
N MET A 545 -2.80 -33.94 10.97
CA MET A 545 -3.07 -32.99 12.05
C MET A 545 -4.57 -32.73 12.20
N SER A 546 -5.07 -32.62 13.44
CA SER A 546 -6.48 -32.30 13.68
C SER A 546 -6.79 -30.84 13.35
N GLU A 547 -8.00 -30.57 12.88
CA GLU A 547 -8.45 -29.20 12.56
C GLU A 547 -8.30 -28.25 13.74
N GLU A 548 -8.59 -28.70 14.96
CA GLU A 548 -8.45 -27.89 16.17
C GLU A 548 -6.99 -27.48 16.42
N LYS A 549 -6.03 -28.36 16.10
CA LYS A 549 -4.60 -28.06 16.21
C LYS A 549 -4.12 -27.14 15.09
N MET A 550 -4.58 -27.34 13.86
CA MET A 550 -4.28 -26.43 12.74
C MET A 550 -4.82 -25.00 12.99
N ARG A 551 -6.05 -24.89 13.51
CA ARG A 551 -6.62 -23.59 13.90
C ARG A 551 -5.86 -22.96 15.07
N SER A 552 -5.43 -23.75 16.05
CA SER A 552 -4.60 -23.26 17.16
C SER A 552 -3.24 -22.76 16.68
N ASP A 553 -2.58 -23.47 15.77
CA ASP A 553 -1.30 -23.08 15.20
C ASP A 553 -1.43 -21.81 14.36
N LEU A 554 -2.49 -21.70 13.54
CA LEU A 554 -2.78 -20.49 12.75
C LEU A 554 -3.09 -19.28 13.64
N ARG A 555 -3.87 -19.45 14.73
CA ARG A 555 -4.08 -18.40 15.74
C ARG A 555 -2.77 -18.02 16.45
N GLY A 556 -1.96 -19.02 16.81
CA GLY A 556 -0.65 -18.82 17.41
C GLY A 556 0.32 -18.07 16.49
N ALA A 557 0.14 -18.21 15.17
CA ALA A 557 0.85 -17.48 14.13
C ALA A 557 0.23 -16.10 13.81
N GLY A 558 -0.82 -15.69 14.52
CA GLY A 558 -1.43 -14.37 14.41
C GLY A 558 -2.50 -14.22 13.31
N TRP A 559 -2.94 -15.31 12.68
CA TRP A 559 -4.00 -15.26 11.67
C TRP A 559 -5.37 -15.00 12.31
N GLY A 560 -6.14 -14.09 11.71
CA GLY A 560 -7.50 -13.76 12.11
C GLY A 560 -8.48 -14.92 11.86
N GLU A 561 -9.51 -15.04 12.71
CA GLU A 561 -10.51 -16.11 12.60
C GLU A 561 -11.32 -16.07 11.31
N ASP A 562 -11.43 -14.90 10.68
CA ASP A 562 -12.11 -14.71 9.40
C ASP A 562 -11.31 -15.32 8.24
N ILE A 563 -9.98 -15.16 8.23
CA ILE A 563 -9.07 -15.75 7.25
C ILE A 563 -8.98 -17.26 7.46
N ILE A 564 -8.80 -17.71 8.72
CA ILE A 564 -8.76 -19.12 9.08
C ILE A 564 -10.06 -19.80 8.62
N SER A 565 -11.22 -19.22 8.94
CA SER A 565 -12.51 -19.82 8.58
C SER A 565 -12.76 -19.85 7.08
N LYS A 566 -12.34 -18.82 6.32
CA LYS A 566 -12.43 -18.80 4.85
C LYS A 566 -11.48 -19.78 4.16
N ALA A 567 -10.34 -20.10 4.77
CA ALA A 567 -9.38 -21.06 4.22
C ALA A 567 -9.76 -22.53 4.53
N PHE A 568 -10.55 -22.76 5.59
CA PHE A 568 -11.12 -24.08 5.91
C PHE A 568 -12.41 -24.39 5.13
N GLN A 569 -13.16 -23.37 4.70
CA GLN A 569 -14.29 -23.50 3.77
C GLN A 569 -13.79 -23.81 2.36
#